data_AF-A0A4V2G4H1-F1
#
_entry.id   AF-A0A4V2G4H1-F1
#
_cell.length_a   1.000
_cell.length_b   1.000
_cell.length_c   1.000
_cell.angle_alpha   90.00
_cell.angle_beta   90.00
_cell.angle_gamma   90.00
#
_symmetry.space_group_name_H-M   'P 1'
#
loop_
_entity.id
_entity.type
_entity.pdbx_description
1 polymer ?
#
loop_
_entity_poly.entity_id
_entity_poly.type
_entity_poly.pdbx_seq_one_letter_code
_entity_poly.pdbx_strand_id
1 'polypeptide(L)'
;MTDSTPSTSRPRILSGMRPTGKLHLGNYMGALYNWVKLQHEYECYFFIADYHALTTDYANTANLRENIREVMLDFLAAGLDPAVSTLFIQSDVKAHFELNSLFSMITPLSWLERVPTYKDQQEQLKEKDLATYGFLGYPLLQSADILLYKPRYVPVGADQVAHVELTREVARRFNQFFPGDFYLSPGAAPWEMGAIQEKARKLADDKTKSTFSAHELYEAAHQTRKITGFGRHEVLPEPDVFLTPSPKLPGTDGRKMSKSYRNTILLSDPETEVRAKLKTMVTDPARIRREDRGNPDVCPVFDLHRVFSTEQTQQNARVGCTTAGIGCIECKNWLADAVVEHLAPIQERRRYYESNFVEVEEILAQGAVRAATRANQTMQEVRDAVGLR
;
A
#
# COMPACT_ATOMS: atom_id res chain seq x y z
N MET A 1 38.86 16.77 9.19
CA MET A 1 37.48 17.26 9.32
C MET A 1 36.68 16.63 8.19
N THR A 2 36.12 15.46 8.47
CA THR A 2 35.31 14.68 7.53
C THR A 2 33.86 15.05 7.79
N ASP A 3 33.30 15.85 6.90
CA ASP A 3 31.90 16.23 6.93
C ASP A 3 31.09 15.05 6.34
N SER A 4 30.88 14.03 7.17
CA SER A 4 29.87 13.01 6.92
C SER A 4 28.61 13.44 7.68
N THR A 5 27.84 14.34 7.08
CA THR A 5 26.45 14.52 7.48
C THR A 5 25.73 13.21 7.13
N PRO A 6 25.24 12.42 8.10
CA PRO A 6 24.34 11.33 7.76
C PRO A 6 23.11 11.98 7.15
N SER A 7 22.74 11.58 5.93
CA SER A 7 21.44 11.95 5.36
C SER A 7 20.36 11.44 6.31
N THR A 8 19.82 12.32 7.15
CA THR A 8 18.75 12.07 8.12
C THR A 8 17.39 11.97 7.40
N SER A 9 17.34 11.34 6.22
CA SER A 9 16.09 11.12 5.50
C SER A 9 15.40 9.90 6.08
N ARG A 10 14.20 10.10 6.67
CA ARG A 10 13.34 9.00 7.13
C ARG A 10 13.17 7.98 5.98
N PRO A 11 13.20 6.66 6.26
CA PRO A 11 12.92 5.66 5.24
C PRO A 11 11.53 5.91 4.64
N ARG A 12 11.38 5.58 3.36
CA ARG A 12 10.15 5.84 2.62
C ARG A 12 9.22 4.63 2.63
N ILE A 13 7.93 4.91 2.70
CA ILE A 13 6.88 3.92 2.51
C ILE A 13 5.87 4.38 1.46
N LEU A 14 5.24 3.41 0.81
CA LEU A 14 4.14 3.65 -0.12
C LEU A 14 2.99 2.69 0.16
N SER A 15 1.77 3.21 0.17
CA SER A 15 0.56 2.41 0.29
C SER A 15 -0.62 3.11 -0.38
N GLY A 16 -1.65 2.36 -0.76
CA GLY A 16 -2.80 2.96 -1.44
C GLY A 16 -4.07 2.15 -1.31
N MET A 17 -5.18 2.75 -1.72
CA MET A 17 -6.49 2.07 -1.81
C MET A 17 -7.17 2.37 -3.13
N ARG A 18 -7.89 1.39 -3.66
CA ARG A 18 -8.78 1.61 -4.81
C ARG A 18 -9.99 2.47 -4.39
N PRO A 19 -10.44 3.42 -5.22
CA PRO A 19 -11.63 4.22 -4.95
C PRO A 19 -12.91 3.39 -5.12
N THR A 20 -13.35 2.74 -4.06
CA THR A 20 -14.59 1.93 -4.03
C THR A 20 -15.77 2.66 -3.34
N GLY A 21 -15.66 3.97 -3.16
CA GLY A 21 -16.59 4.84 -2.41
C GLY A 21 -16.24 4.92 -0.92
N LYS A 22 -17.13 5.50 -0.12
CA LYS A 22 -16.98 5.73 1.34
C LYS A 22 -16.36 4.56 2.09
N LEU A 23 -15.33 4.80 2.89
CA LEU A 23 -14.62 3.78 3.66
C LEU A 23 -15.43 3.34 4.89
N HIS A 24 -15.20 2.10 5.30
CA HIS A 24 -15.80 1.51 6.50
C HIS A 24 -14.76 1.18 7.58
N LEU A 25 -15.22 0.83 8.79
CA LEU A 25 -14.34 0.47 9.92
C LEU A 25 -13.29 -0.60 9.54
N GLY A 26 -13.66 -1.56 8.69
CA GLY A 26 -12.71 -2.54 8.15
C GLY A 26 -11.55 -1.93 7.33
N ASN A 27 -11.79 -0.90 6.51
CA ASN A 27 -10.71 -0.19 5.80
C ASN A 27 -9.86 0.63 6.78
N TYR A 28 -10.52 1.27 7.75
CA TYR A 28 -9.86 2.10 8.74
C TYR A 28 -8.89 1.30 9.60
N MET A 29 -9.36 0.24 10.26
CA MET A 29 -8.50 -0.63 11.06
C MET A 29 -7.52 -1.42 10.21
N GLY A 30 -7.94 -1.80 8.99
CA GLY A 30 -7.14 -2.52 8.00
C GLY A 30 -5.85 -1.82 7.60
N ALA A 31 -5.87 -0.48 7.54
CA ALA A 31 -4.79 0.29 6.95
C ALA A 31 -4.68 1.72 7.50
N LEU A 32 -5.73 2.55 7.41
CA LEU A 32 -5.64 3.98 7.76
C LEU A 32 -5.17 4.22 9.19
N TYR A 33 -5.65 3.42 10.15
CA TYR A 33 -5.23 3.51 11.55
C TYR A 33 -3.72 3.37 11.71
N ASN A 34 -3.08 2.50 10.92
CA ASN A 34 -1.63 2.33 10.92
C ASN A 34 -0.94 3.43 10.11
N TRP A 35 -1.50 3.84 8.97
CA TRP A 35 -0.94 4.92 8.15
C TRP A 35 -0.81 6.24 8.91
N VAL A 36 -1.81 6.57 9.75
CA VAL A 36 -1.80 7.76 10.61
C VAL A 36 -0.64 7.75 11.62
N LYS A 37 -0.18 6.57 12.03
CA LYS A 37 1.03 6.45 12.89
C LYS A 37 2.29 6.56 12.04
N LEU A 38 2.34 5.83 10.93
CA LEU A 38 3.51 5.74 10.06
C LEU A 38 3.91 7.09 9.45
N GLN A 39 2.97 8.01 9.18
CA GLN A 39 3.27 9.34 8.63
C GLN A 39 4.25 10.18 9.49
N HIS A 40 4.33 9.91 10.78
CA HIS A 40 5.25 10.59 11.68
C HIS A 40 6.62 9.90 11.77
N GLU A 41 6.70 8.62 11.44
CA GLU A 41 7.92 7.81 11.52
C GLU A 41 8.65 7.68 10.17
N TYR A 42 7.93 7.77 9.05
CA TYR A 42 8.42 7.52 7.70
C TYR A 42 8.15 8.70 6.75
N GLU A 43 8.86 8.74 5.63
CA GLU A 43 8.44 9.54 4.47
C GLU A 43 7.32 8.78 3.74
N CYS A 44 6.08 9.28 3.83
CA CYS A 44 4.91 8.53 3.38
C CYS A 44 4.33 9.03 2.06
N TYR A 45 4.06 8.09 1.16
CA TYR A 45 3.26 8.27 -0.04
C TYR A 45 1.98 7.44 0.09
N PHE A 46 0.84 8.11 0.21
CA PHE A 46 -0.47 7.46 0.25
C PHE A 46 -1.29 7.88 -0.94
N PHE A 47 -1.91 6.92 -1.64
CA PHE A 47 -2.56 7.25 -2.91
C PHE A 47 -3.88 6.54 -3.15
N ILE A 48 -4.68 7.17 -4.01
CA ILE A 48 -5.93 6.63 -4.52
C ILE A 48 -5.62 5.97 -5.87
N ALA A 49 -5.76 4.65 -5.89
CA ALA A 49 -5.40 3.79 -7.02
C ALA A 49 -6.56 3.68 -8.02
N ASP A 50 -6.82 4.76 -8.76
CA ASP A 50 -7.98 4.87 -9.64
C ASP A 50 -7.87 4.04 -10.94
N TYR A 51 -6.66 3.86 -11.50
CA TYR A 51 -6.48 2.93 -12.62
C TYR A 51 -6.63 1.47 -12.19
N HIS A 52 -6.25 1.14 -10.95
CA HIS A 52 -6.53 -0.19 -10.38
C HIS A 52 -8.02 -0.46 -10.17
N ALA A 53 -8.88 0.56 -10.10
CA ALA A 53 -10.33 0.33 -10.12
C ALA A 53 -10.80 -0.15 -11.50
N LEU A 54 -10.18 0.33 -12.57
CA LEU A 54 -10.56 -0.02 -13.95
C LEU A 54 -10.26 -1.48 -14.29
N THR A 55 -9.34 -2.15 -13.58
CA THR A 55 -9.01 -3.56 -13.84
C THR A 55 -10.18 -4.51 -13.58
N THR A 56 -11.13 -4.12 -12.72
CA THR A 56 -12.35 -4.88 -12.44
C THR A 56 -13.64 -4.15 -12.77
N ASP A 57 -13.63 -2.82 -12.91
CA ASP A 57 -14.84 -2.00 -13.07
C ASP A 57 -14.84 -1.15 -14.34
N TYR A 58 -14.03 -1.51 -15.36
CA TYR A 58 -13.94 -0.77 -16.63
C TYR A 58 -15.28 -0.54 -17.32
N ALA A 59 -16.25 -1.45 -17.16
CA ALA A 59 -17.57 -1.35 -17.78
C ALA A 59 -18.49 -0.30 -17.11
N ASN A 60 -18.19 0.12 -15.88
CA ASN A 60 -19.00 1.11 -15.15
C ASN A 60 -18.12 2.07 -14.34
N THR A 61 -17.76 3.18 -14.96
CA THR A 61 -16.91 4.22 -14.35
C THR A 61 -17.68 5.43 -13.83
N ALA A 62 -19.02 5.40 -13.87
CA ALA A 62 -19.87 6.56 -13.57
C ALA A 62 -19.59 7.17 -12.19
N ASN A 63 -19.28 6.32 -11.20
CA ASN A 63 -19.01 6.74 -9.83
C ASN A 63 -17.53 6.94 -9.51
N LEU A 64 -16.60 6.77 -10.48
CA LEU A 64 -15.17 6.78 -10.19
C LEU A 64 -14.70 8.10 -9.57
N ARG A 65 -15.11 9.24 -10.16
CA ARG A 65 -14.76 10.57 -9.66
C ARG A 65 -15.30 10.82 -8.26
N GLU A 66 -16.55 10.45 -8.02
CA GLU A 66 -17.16 10.59 -6.70
C GLU A 66 -16.47 9.68 -5.68
N ASN A 67 -16.15 8.44 -6.06
CA ASN A 67 -15.43 7.52 -5.18
C ASN A 67 -14.02 8.02 -4.81
N ILE A 68 -13.32 8.69 -5.74
CA ILE A 68 -12.02 9.32 -5.45
C ILE A 68 -12.20 10.41 -4.38
N ARG A 69 -13.19 11.30 -4.57
CA ARG A 69 -13.53 12.34 -3.60
C ARG A 69 -13.84 11.73 -2.23
N GLU A 70 -14.71 10.74 -2.19
CA GLU A 70 -15.15 10.09 -0.95
C GLU A 70 -13.99 9.45 -0.19
N VAL A 71 -13.09 8.77 -0.90
CA VAL A 71 -11.90 8.17 -0.29
C VAL A 71 -10.92 9.24 0.21
N MET A 72 -10.73 10.34 -0.53
CA MET A 72 -9.87 11.43 -0.08
C MET A 72 -10.40 12.10 1.20
N LEU A 73 -11.72 12.32 1.26
CA LEU A 73 -12.38 12.83 2.47
C LEU A 73 -12.16 11.89 3.65
N ASP A 74 -12.28 10.57 3.44
CA ASP A 74 -12.04 9.59 4.51
C ASP A 74 -10.55 9.49 4.91
N PHE A 75 -9.61 9.69 3.99
CA PHE A 75 -8.17 9.76 4.28
C PHE A 75 -7.87 10.91 5.24
N LEU A 76 -8.34 12.12 4.90
CA LEU A 76 -8.15 13.32 5.73
C LEU A 76 -8.92 13.20 7.07
N ALA A 77 -10.17 12.72 7.02
CA ALA A 77 -10.98 12.50 8.20
C ALA A 77 -10.35 11.50 9.17
N ALA A 78 -9.72 10.45 8.67
CA ALA A 78 -9.02 9.46 9.50
C ALA A 78 -7.80 10.07 10.24
N GLY A 79 -7.24 11.18 9.75
CA GLY A 79 -6.12 11.88 10.35
C GLY A 79 -4.83 11.84 9.53
N LEU A 80 -4.89 11.50 8.23
CA LEU A 80 -3.74 11.70 7.36
C LEU A 80 -3.53 13.19 7.14
N ASP A 81 -2.31 13.63 7.44
CA ASP A 81 -1.93 15.03 7.39
C ASP A 81 -1.11 15.30 6.11
N PRO A 82 -1.62 16.13 5.18
CA PRO A 82 -0.95 16.45 3.93
C PRO A 82 0.31 17.31 4.10
N ALA A 83 0.57 17.87 5.29
CA ALA A 83 1.79 18.59 5.61
C ALA A 83 2.98 17.64 5.88
N VAL A 84 2.72 16.41 6.34
CA VAL A 84 3.76 15.42 6.69
C VAL A 84 3.77 14.19 5.78
N SER A 85 2.74 14.02 4.96
CA SER A 85 2.62 12.92 3.98
C SER A 85 2.24 13.44 2.59
N THR A 86 2.53 12.64 1.56
CA THR A 86 2.12 12.94 0.18
C THR A 86 0.87 12.15 -0.16
N LEU A 87 -0.24 12.85 -0.36
CA LEU A 87 -1.55 12.29 -0.71
C LEU A 87 -1.87 12.61 -2.17
N PHE A 88 -2.10 11.61 -3.02
CA PHE A 88 -2.28 11.86 -4.47
C PHE A 88 -3.16 10.81 -5.15
N ILE A 89 -3.55 11.07 -6.40
CA ILE A 89 -4.28 10.13 -7.25
C ILE A 89 -3.32 9.50 -8.25
N GLN A 90 -3.41 8.19 -8.45
CA GLN A 90 -2.52 7.44 -9.35
C GLN A 90 -2.49 8.04 -10.76
N SER A 91 -3.66 8.37 -11.32
CA SER A 91 -3.80 8.93 -12.66
C SER A 91 -3.13 10.28 -12.87
N ASP A 92 -2.88 11.08 -11.82
CA ASP A 92 -2.23 12.38 -11.94
C ASP A 92 -0.72 12.27 -12.17
N VAL A 93 -0.13 11.09 -11.92
CA VAL A 93 1.30 10.83 -12.08
C VAL A 93 1.50 9.86 -13.24
N LYS A 94 1.81 10.38 -14.42
CA LYS A 94 1.89 9.58 -15.66
C LYS A 94 3.03 8.56 -15.69
N ALA A 95 4.05 8.77 -14.86
CA ALA A 95 5.18 7.86 -14.70
C ALA A 95 4.77 6.42 -14.34
N HIS A 96 3.64 6.24 -13.61
CA HIS A 96 3.10 4.90 -13.30
C HIS A 96 2.90 4.06 -14.55
N PHE A 97 2.32 4.67 -15.60
CA PHE A 97 1.95 3.97 -16.82
C PHE A 97 3.13 3.73 -17.74
N GLU A 98 4.09 4.65 -17.74
CA GLU A 98 5.34 4.49 -18.48
C GLU A 98 6.19 3.36 -17.90
N LEU A 99 6.40 3.35 -16.58
CA LEU A 99 7.16 2.28 -15.93
C LEU A 99 6.46 0.92 -16.08
N ASN A 100 5.13 0.88 -15.92
CA ASN A 100 4.35 -0.33 -16.17
C ASN A 100 4.52 -0.86 -17.60
N SER A 101 4.58 0.03 -18.60
CA SER A 101 4.83 -0.34 -20.00
C SER A 101 6.23 -0.91 -20.21
N LEU A 102 7.24 -0.44 -19.48
CA LEU A 102 8.58 -1.02 -19.53
C LEU A 102 8.61 -2.41 -18.87
N PHE A 103 7.96 -2.54 -17.73
CA PHE A 103 7.86 -3.82 -17.03
C PHE A 103 7.15 -4.89 -17.85
N SER A 104 6.13 -4.53 -18.62
CA SER A 104 5.40 -5.49 -19.47
C SER A 104 6.28 -6.13 -20.55
N MET A 105 7.32 -5.43 -21.01
CA MET A 105 8.26 -5.95 -22.01
C MET A 105 9.21 -7.01 -21.45
N ILE A 106 9.51 -6.95 -20.15
CA ILE A 106 10.49 -7.84 -19.51
C ILE A 106 9.86 -8.92 -18.65
N THR A 107 8.59 -8.81 -18.27
CA THR A 107 7.95 -9.73 -17.30
C THR A 107 7.25 -10.89 -18.00
N PRO A 108 7.60 -12.16 -17.72
CA PRO A 108 6.91 -13.31 -18.30
C PRO A 108 5.44 -13.39 -17.83
N LEU A 109 4.52 -13.70 -18.75
CA LEU A 109 3.09 -13.88 -18.44
C LEU A 109 2.84 -14.89 -17.32
N SER A 110 3.61 -15.99 -17.33
CA SER A 110 3.50 -17.05 -16.31
C SER A 110 3.75 -16.58 -14.87
N TRP A 111 4.42 -15.45 -14.65
CA TRP A 111 4.58 -14.88 -13.31
C TRP A 111 3.26 -14.28 -12.82
N LEU A 112 2.56 -13.56 -13.71
CA LEU A 112 1.29 -12.91 -13.42
C LEU A 112 0.17 -13.94 -13.19
N GLU A 113 0.13 -15.00 -14.00
CA GLU A 113 -0.86 -16.09 -13.89
C GLU A 113 -0.72 -16.91 -12.59
N ARG A 114 0.44 -16.84 -11.93
CA ARG A 114 0.74 -17.58 -10.69
C ARG A 114 0.47 -16.79 -9.42
N VAL A 115 0.18 -15.49 -9.51
CA VAL A 115 -0.18 -14.68 -8.34
C VAL A 115 -1.48 -15.25 -7.74
N PRO A 116 -1.49 -15.71 -6.47
CA PRO A 116 -2.64 -16.43 -5.91
C PRO A 116 -3.95 -15.64 -6.00
N THR A 117 -3.90 -14.35 -5.69
CA THR A 117 -5.07 -13.47 -5.69
C THR A 117 -5.67 -13.24 -7.08
N TYR A 118 -4.92 -13.48 -8.16
CA TYR A 118 -5.45 -13.40 -9.52
C TYR A 118 -6.54 -14.46 -9.71
N LYS A 119 -6.23 -15.72 -9.38
CA LYS A 119 -7.18 -16.83 -9.48
C LYS A 119 -8.35 -16.67 -8.51
N ASP A 120 -8.06 -16.30 -7.26
CA ASP A 120 -9.10 -16.09 -6.24
C ASP A 120 -10.12 -15.02 -6.68
N GLN A 121 -9.65 -13.93 -7.29
CA GLN A 121 -10.53 -12.87 -7.77
C GLN A 121 -11.34 -13.28 -9.00
N GLN A 122 -10.77 -14.07 -9.93
CA GLN A 122 -11.55 -14.65 -11.04
C GLN A 122 -12.67 -15.56 -10.54
N GLU A 123 -12.43 -16.32 -9.48
CA GLU A 123 -13.43 -17.19 -8.87
C GLU A 123 -14.51 -16.41 -8.11
N GLN A 124 -14.16 -15.28 -7.49
CA GLN A 124 -15.08 -14.47 -6.68
C GLN A 124 -15.96 -13.52 -7.52
N LEU A 125 -15.47 -13.08 -8.68
CA LEU A 125 -16.11 -12.06 -9.52
C LEU A 125 -16.60 -12.65 -10.84
N LYS A 126 -17.35 -13.77 -10.78
CA LYS A 126 -17.79 -14.54 -11.96
C LYS A 126 -18.72 -13.76 -12.89
N GLU A 127 -19.38 -12.73 -12.36
CA GLU A 127 -20.26 -11.84 -13.10
C GLU A 127 -19.51 -10.79 -13.95
N LYS A 128 -18.19 -10.66 -13.75
CA LYS A 128 -17.34 -9.72 -14.47
C LYS A 128 -16.49 -10.46 -15.51
N ASP A 129 -16.34 -9.86 -16.68
CA ASP A 129 -15.36 -10.34 -17.65
C ASP A 129 -13.96 -9.85 -17.26
N LEU A 130 -13.22 -10.74 -16.61
CA LEU A 130 -11.86 -10.49 -16.13
C LEU A 130 -10.79 -11.13 -17.01
N ALA A 131 -11.17 -11.68 -18.17
CA ALA A 131 -10.23 -12.21 -19.16
C ALA A 131 -9.57 -11.09 -19.97
N THR A 132 -9.09 -10.05 -19.28
CA THR A 132 -8.53 -8.83 -19.87
C THR A 132 -7.05 -8.70 -19.57
N TYR A 133 -6.31 -8.08 -20.50
CA TYR A 133 -4.90 -7.74 -20.29
C TYR A 133 -4.71 -6.86 -19.05
N GLY A 134 -5.60 -5.89 -18.82
CA GLY A 134 -5.53 -5.00 -17.67
C GLY A 134 -5.68 -5.74 -16.33
N PHE A 135 -6.58 -6.73 -16.26
CA PHE A 135 -6.72 -7.54 -15.06
C PHE A 135 -5.56 -8.52 -14.87
N LEU A 136 -5.02 -9.14 -15.93
CA LEU A 136 -3.80 -9.94 -15.80
C LEU A 136 -2.58 -9.08 -15.38
N GLY A 137 -2.50 -7.85 -15.89
CA GLY A 137 -1.39 -6.93 -15.67
C GLY A 137 -1.44 -6.11 -14.39
N TYR A 138 -2.52 -6.14 -13.59
CA TYR A 138 -2.63 -5.29 -12.39
C TYR A 138 -1.48 -5.50 -11.38
N PRO A 139 -0.97 -6.72 -11.12
CA PRO A 139 0.15 -6.90 -10.19
C PRO A 139 1.43 -6.20 -10.68
N LEU A 140 1.59 -6.06 -11.99
CA LEU A 140 2.71 -5.37 -12.60
C LEU A 140 2.55 -3.86 -12.53
N LEU A 141 1.33 -3.35 -12.70
CA LEU A 141 1.01 -1.95 -12.45
C LEU A 141 1.28 -1.58 -10.98
N GLN A 142 0.93 -2.46 -10.04
CA GLN A 142 1.25 -2.30 -8.62
C GLN A 142 2.76 -2.28 -8.37
N SER A 143 3.53 -3.10 -9.10
CA SER A 143 4.99 -3.07 -9.03
C SER A 143 5.55 -1.72 -9.49
N ALA A 144 4.97 -1.12 -10.54
CA ALA A 144 5.32 0.22 -11.01
C ALA A 144 4.96 1.31 -9.97
N ASP A 145 3.76 1.21 -9.38
CA ASP A 145 3.33 2.10 -8.29
C ASP A 145 4.28 2.07 -7.10
N ILE A 146 4.85 0.91 -6.76
CA ILE A 146 5.81 0.79 -5.67
C ILE A 146 7.18 1.33 -6.09
N LEU A 147 7.75 0.83 -7.18
CA LEU A 147 9.15 1.06 -7.52
C LEU A 147 9.47 2.49 -7.95
N LEU A 148 8.49 3.25 -8.46
CA LEU A 148 8.67 4.68 -8.77
C LEU A 148 9.11 5.51 -7.56
N TYR A 149 8.66 5.13 -6.38
CA TYR A 149 8.98 5.85 -5.16
C TYR A 149 10.17 5.24 -4.45
N LYS A 150 10.71 4.10 -4.88
CA LYS A 150 11.83 3.40 -4.22
C LYS A 150 11.65 3.30 -2.69
N PRO A 151 10.50 2.82 -2.18
CA PRO A 151 10.29 2.71 -0.76
C PRO A 151 11.23 1.67 -0.15
N ARG A 152 11.64 1.89 1.10
CA ARG A 152 12.32 0.85 1.88
C ARG A 152 11.32 -0.24 2.26
N TYR A 153 10.11 0.16 2.64
CA TYR A 153 9.09 -0.74 3.15
C TYR A 153 7.73 -0.51 2.49
N VAL A 154 6.96 -1.58 2.28
CA VAL A 154 5.57 -1.50 1.79
C VAL A 154 4.65 -2.10 2.86
N PRO A 155 3.84 -1.29 3.57
CA PRO A 155 2.92 -1.77 4.59
C PRO A 155 1.76 -2.52 3.95
N VAL A 156 1.66 -3.82 4.23
CA VAL A 156 0.65 -4.68 3.61
C VAL A 156 0.07 -5.72 4.56
N GLY A 157 -1.15 -6.15 4.26
CA GLY A 157 -1.75 -7.34 4.85
C GLY A 157 -1.14 -8.62 4.27
N ALA A 158 -1.35 -9.74 4.96
CA ALA A 158 -0.84 -11.05 4.55
C ALA A 158 -1.30 -11.47 3.14
N ASP A 159 -2.46 -11.02 2.70
CA ASP A 159 -3.03 -11.30 1.38
C ASP A 159 -2.33 -10.57 0.22
N GLN A 160 -1.49 -9.57 0.52
CA GLN A 160 -0.78 -8.75 -0.48
C GLN A 160 0.73 -9.04 -0.53
N VAL A 161 1.22 -9.95 0.30
CA VAL A 161 2.66 -10.32 0.36
C VAL A 161 3.14 -10.84 -0.99
N ALA A 162 2.32 -11.63 -1.69
CA ALA A 162 2.66 -12.16 -3.01
C ALA A 162 2.89 -11.06 -4.05
N HIS A 163 2.18 -9.93 -3.98
CA HIS A 163 2.39 -8.78 -4.88
C HIS A 163 3.69 -8.05 -4.60
N VAL A 164 4.06 -7.91 -3.33
CA VAL A 164 5.35 -7.30 -2.95
C VAL A 164 6.50 -8.21 -3.38
N GLU A 165 6.37 -9.53 -3.27
CA GLU A 165 7.40 -10.44 -3.78
C GLU A 165 7.51 -10.43 -5.30
N LEU A 166 6.39 -10.37 -6.03
CA LEU A 166 6.43 -10.12 -7.47
C LEU A 166 7.15 -8.80 -7.78
N THR A 167 6.88 -7.75 -7.02
CA THR A 167 7.54 -6.43 -7.19
C THR A 167 9.06 -6.57 -7.02
N ARG A 168 9.52 -7.33 -6.03
CA ARG A 168 10.95 -7.61 -5.80
C ARG A 168 11.56 -8.43 -6.94
N GLU A 169 10.85 -9.43 -7.46
CA GLU A 169 11.28 -10.19 -8.63
C GLU A 169 11.41 -9.32 -9.89
N VAL A 170 10.45 -8.42 -10.12
CA VAL A 170 10.46 -7.45 -11.22
C VAL A 170 11.62 -6.47 -11.07
N ALA A 171 11.88 -5.95 -9.86
CA ALA A 171 13.01 -5.07 -9.57
C ALA A 171 14.36 -5.74 -9.87
N ARG A 172 14.57 -6.97 -9.37
CA ARG A 172 15.78 -7.77 -9.66
C ARG A 172 15.96 -7.97 -11.16
N ARG A 173 14.89 -8.36 -11.85
CA ARG A 173 14.92 -8.61 -13.30
C ARG A 173 15.23 -7.34 -14.08
N PHE A 174 14.65 -6.20 -13.70
CA PHE A 174 14.97 -4.91 -14.29
C PHE A 174 16.46 -4.59 -14.12
N ASN A 175 17.00 -4.65 -12.91
CA ASN A 175 18.42 -4.35 -12.64
C ASN A 175 19.39 -5.35 -13.32
N GLN A 176 18.94 -6.57 -13.64
CA GLN A 176 19.72 -7.54 -14.41
C GLN A 176 19.83 -7.14 -15.89
N PHE A 177 18.72 -6.72 -16.52
CA PHE A 177 18.71 -6.27 -17.92
C PHE A 177 19.30 -4.87 -18.10
N PHE A 178 19.01 -3.97 -17.17
CA PHE A 178 19.33 -2.55 -17.23
C PHE A 178 20.09 -2.15 -15.94
N PRO A 179 21.37 -2.58 -15.81
CA PRO A 179 22.16 -2.23 -14.64
C PRO A 179 22.40 -0.73 -14.59
N GLY A 180 22.35 -0.15 -13.39
CA GLY A 180 22.80 1.22 -13.17
C GLY A 180 24.32 1.33 -13.24
N ASP A 181 24.84 2.51 -12.89
CA ASP A 181 26.26 2.82 -13.04
C ASP A 181 27.18 1.89 -12.25
N PHE A 182 28.34 1.61 -12.83
CA PHE A 182 29.41 0.89 -12.15
C PHE A 182 30.08 1.80 -11.11
N TYR A 183 30.34 1.27 -9.92
CA TYR A 183 31.04 2.00 -8.86
C TYR A 183 32.18 1.19 -8.24
N LEU A 184 33.15 1.92 -7.70
CA LEU A 184 34.13 1.41 -6.75
C LEU A 184 33.82 1.98 -5.36
N SER A 185 33.95 1.14 -4.32
CA SER A 185 33.74 1.56 -2.94
C SER A 185 34.72 2.67 -2.53
N PRO A 186 34.34 3.51 -1.54
CA PRO A 186 35.24 4.50 -0.98
C PRO A 186 36.58 3.87 -0.56
N GLY A 187 37.70 4.46 -1.01
CA GLY A 187 39.06 3.94 -0.75
C GLY A 187 39.74 3.24 -1.93
N ALA A 188 39.07 3.14 -3.08
CA ALA A 188 39.69 2.63 -4.31
C ALA A 188 40.88 3.49 -4.76
N ALA A 189 42.00 2.83 -5.11
CA ALA A 189 43.17 3.55 -5.59
C ALA A 189 42.92 4.18 -6.98
N PRO A 190 43.52 5.35 -7.32
CA PRO A 190 43.20 6.05 -8.57
C PRO A 190 43.42 5.24 -9.86
N TRP A 191 44.36 4.27 -9.85
CA TRP A 191 44.69 3.43 -11.00
C TRP A 191 43.70 2.28 -11.22
N GLU A 192 42.86 1.98 -10.23
CA GLU A 192 41.99 0.83 -10.25
C GLU A 192 40.94 0.86 -11.37
N MET A 193 40.39 2.04 -11.69
CA MET A 193 39.45 2.18 -12.80
C MET A 193 40.13 1.97 -14.15
N GLY A 194 41.34 2.51 -14.33
CA GLY A 194 42.12 2.32 -15.56
C GLY A 194 42.45 0.84 -15.81
N ALA A 195 42.76 0.09 -14.75
CA ALA A 195 42.99 -1.36 -14.84
C ALA A 195 41.72 -2.13 -15.27
N ILE A 196 40.54 -1.76 -14.75
CA ILE A 196 39.27 -2.35 -15.21
C ILE A 196 39.04 -2.04 -16.67
N GLN A 197 39.14 -0.78 -17.08
CA GLN A 197 38.87 -0.37 -18.46
C GLN A 197 39.79 -1.09 -19.44
N GLU A 198 41.08 -1.24 -19.10
CA GLU A 198 42.02 -2.01 -19.93
C GLU A 198 41.63 -3.50 -20.02
N LYS A 199 41.18 -4.09 -18.91
CA LYS A 199 40.69 -5.47 -18.91
C LYS A 199 39.39 -5.61 -19.73
N ALA A 200 38.49 -4.62 -19.65
CA ALA A 200 37.27 -4.57 -20.43
C ALA A 200 37.55 -4.45 -21.93
N ARG A 201 38.52 -3.61 -22.37
CA ARG A 201 38.98 -3.57 -23.78
C ARG A 201 39.43 -4.93 -24.28
N LYS A 202 40.22 -5.64 -23.47
CA LYS A 202 40.72 -6.97 -23.84
C LYS A 202 39.60 -8.01 -23.95
N LEU A 203 38.60 -7.94 -23.07
CA LEU A 203 37.44 -8.85 -23.13
C LEU A 203 36.52 -8.54 -24.31
N ALA A 204 36.40 -7.26 -24.70
CA ALA A 204 35.63 -6.82 -25.86
C ALA A 204 36.36 -7.04 -27.20
N ASP A 205 37.63 -7.46 -27.18
CA ASP A 205 38.52 -7.55 -28.36
C ASP A 205 38.58 -6.27 -29.22
N ASP A 206 38.41 -5.10 -28.57
CA ASP A 206 38.45 -3.80 -29.21
C ASP A 206 39.40 -2.87 -28.44
N LYS A 207 40.57 -2.62 -29.04
CA LYS A 207 41.62 -1.78 -28.47
C LYS A 207 41.29 -0.29 -28.52
N THR A 208 40.34 0.12 -29.35
CA THR A 208 39.95 1.53 -29.55
C THR A 208 38.75 1.94 -28.71
N LYS A 209 38.06 0.97 -28.10
CA LYS A 209 36.90 1.21 -27.25
C LYS A 209 37.24 2.10 -26.05
N SER A 210 36.53 3.22 -25.95
CA SER A 210 36.70 4.23 -24.90
C SER A 210 35.52 4.30 -23.93
N THR A 211 34.35 3.81 -24.33
CA THR A 211 33.12 3.76 -23.52
C THR A 211 32.76 2.32 -23.18
N PHE A 212 32.32 2.07 -21.94
CA PHE A 212 31.97 0.73 -21.44
C PHE A 212 30.64 0.80 -20.72
N SER A 213 29.80 -0.21 -20.93
CA SER A 213 28.61 -0.42 -20.11
C SER A 213 28.99 -0.82 -18.68
N ALA A 214 28.09 -0.58 -17.73
CA ALA A 214 28.28 -1.02 -16.36
C ALA A 214 28.47 -2.55 -16.24
N HIS A 215 27.85 -3.32 -17.14
CA HIS A 215 28.04 -4.77 -17.20
C HIS A 215 29.47 -5.15 -17.61
N GLU A 216 30.01 -4.53 -18.66
CA GLU A 216 31.39 -4.78 -19.11
C GLU A 216 32.42 -4.43 -18.05
N LEU A 217 32.21 -3.31 -17.34
CA LEU A 217 33.09 -2.91 -16.23
C LEU A 217 32.99 -3.89 -15.06
N TYR A 218 31.79 -4.37 -14.74
CA TYR A 218 31.55 -5.35 -13.68
C TYR A 218 32.24 -6.69 -13.97
N GLU A 219 32.09 -7.24 -15.19
CA GLU A 219 32.74 -8.48 -15.60
C GLU A 219 34.27 -8.35 -15.63
N ALA A 220 34.78 -7.22 -16.12
CA ALA A 220 36.21 -6.94 -16.14
C ALA A 220 36.78 -6.82 -14.72
N ALA A 221 36.06 -6.19 -13.79
CA ALA A 221 36.48 -6.00 -12.41
C ALA A 221 36.71 -7.32 -11.67
N HIS A 222 35.83 -8.32 -11.86
CA HIS A 222 35.98 -9.67 -11.29
C HIS A 222 37.27 -10.39 -11.72
N GLN A 223 37.82 -10.02 -12.87
CA GLN A 223 39.05 -10.60 -13.41
C GLN A 223 40.31 -9.78 -13.08
N THR A 224 40.18 -8.73 -12.26
CA THR A 224 41.30 -7.92 -11.78
C THR A 224 41.62 -8.27 -10.32
N ARG A 225 42.91 -8.26 -9.93
CA ARG A 225 43.35 -8.52 -8.54
C ARG A 225 43.11 -7.31 -7.63
N LYS A 226 41.87 -6.82 -7.58
CA LYS A 226 41.50 -5.67 -6.76
C LYS A 226 41.34 -6.02 -5.29
N ILE A 227 41.55 -5.00 -4.46
CA ILE A 227 41.42 -5.10 -3.00
C ILE A 227 40.14 -4.38 -2.55
N THR A 228 39.67 -3.37 -3.29
CA THR A 228 38.48 -2.59 -2.93
C THR A 228 37.19 -3.18 -3.51
N GLY A 229 36.09 -3.03 -2.77
CA GLY A 229 34.76 -3.48 -3.20
C GLY A 229 34.29 -2.72 -4.43
N PHE A 230 33.50 -3.37 -5.28
CA PHE A 230 32.89 -2.77 -6.46
C PHE A 230 31.51 -3.36 -6.71
N GLY A 231 30.70 -2.65 -7.49
CA GLY A 231 29.36 -3.12 -7.81
C GLY A 231 28.70 -2.31 -8.92
N ARG A 232 27.41 -2.59 -9.09
CA ARG A 232 26.51 -1.81 -9.96
C ARG A 232 25.47 -1.16 -9.06
N HIS A 233 25.17 0.10 -9.31
CA HIS A 233 24.06 0.75 -8.64
C HIS A 233 22.74 0.11 -9.06
N GLU A 234 21.87 -0.16 -8.10
CA GLU A 234 20.52 -0.63 -8.37
C GLU A 234 19.65 0.58 -8.74
N VAL A 235 19.11 0.57 -9.96
CA VAL A 235 18.19 1.61 -10.43
C VAL A 235 16.88 1.51 -9.66
N LEU A 236 16.36 0.29 -9.51
CA LEU A 236 15.14 0.00 -8.79
C LEU A 236 15.45 -0.92 -7.59
N PRO A 237 15.63 -0.37 -6.37
CA PRO A 237 15.93 -1.18 -5.21
C PRO A 237 14.74 -2.05 -4.80
N GLU A 238 15.01 -3.22 -4.23
CA GLU A 238 13.98 -4.13 -3.74
C GLU A 238 13.30 -3.58 -2.47
N PRO A 239 11.95 -3.46 -2.45
CA PRO A 239 11.23 -3.08 -1.24
C PRO A 239 11.11 -4.25 -0.26
N ASP A 240 11.14 -3.98 1.04
CA ASP A 240 10.86 -4.97 2.08
C ASP A 240 9.37 -4.98 2.47
N VAL A 241 8.82 -6.16 2.75
CA VAL A 241 7.45 -6.30 3.27
C VAL A 241 7.40 -5.75 4.70
N PHE A 242 6.46 -4.85 4.97
CA PHE A 242 6.13 -4.43 6.34
C PHE A 242 4.76 -5.00 6.70
N LEU A 243 4.76 -6.12 7.43
CA LEU A 243 3.52 -6.70 7.95
C LEU A 243 2.96 -5.80 9.05
N THR A 244 1.84 -5.14 8.76
CA THR A 244 1.14 -4.35 9.78
C THR A 244 0.20 -5.27 10.56
N PRO A 245 0.32 -5.38 11.90
CA PRO A 245 -0.66 -6.10 12.71
C PRO A 245 -1.97 -5.33 12.66
N SER A 246 -2.87 -5.74 11.78
CA SER A 246 -4.21 -5.16 11.69
C SER A 246 -5.20 -6.10 12.35
N PRO A 247 -5.99 -5.64 13.33
CA PRO A 247 -7.12 -6.41 13.81
C PRO A 247 -8.09 -6.61 12.63
N LYS A 248 -8.40 -7.86 12.30
CA LYS A 248 -9.44 -8.17 11.31
C LYS A 248 -10.79 -7.88 11.95
N LEU A 249 -11.39 -6.75 11.60
CA LEU A 249 -12.74 -6.42 12.07
C LEU A 249 -13.80 -7.19 11.27
N PRO A 250 -14.66 -7.99 11.94
CA PRO A 250 -15.82 -8.59 11.28
C PRO A 250 -16.85 -7.51 10.91
N GLY A 251 -17.61 -7.79 9.85
CA GLY A 251 -18.83 -7.08 9.54
C GLY A 251 -19.95 -7.42 10.51
N THR A 252 -21.09 -6.74 10.37
CA THR A 252 -22.26 -6.94 11.25
C THR A 252 -22.84 -8.36 11.20
N ASP A 253 -22.46 -9.17 10.22
CA ASP A 253 -22.87 -10.56 10.07
C ASP A 253 -21.77 -11.57 10.47
N GLY A 254 -20.67 -11.10 11.08
CA GLY A 254 -19.54 -11.94 11.51
C GLY A 254 -18.55 -12.31 10.41
N ARG A 255 -18.85 -12.04 9.13
CA ARG A 255 -17.94 -12.28 7.99
C ARG A 255 -16.99 -11.10 7.80
N LYS A 256 -16.10 -11.15 6.80
CA LYS A 256 -15.28 -9.98 6.41
C LYS A 256 -16.19 -8.78 6.12
N MET A 257 -15.88 -7.61 6.69
CA MET A 257 -16.61 -6.38 6.40
C MET A 257 -16.43 -5.99 4.93
N SER A 258 -17.53 -5.90 4.18
CA SER A 258 -17.56 -5.57 2.75
C SER A 258 -18.91 -4.95 2.35
N LYS A 259 -18.85 -3.89 1.54
CA LYS A 259 -20.05 -3.20 1.01
C LYS A 259 -20.94 -4.16 0.22
N SER A 260 -20.35 -5.09 -0.54
CA SER A 260 -21.09 -6.09 -1.33
C SER A 260 -21.93 -7.03 -0.45
N TYR A 261 -21.51 -7.28 0.79
CA TYR A 261 -22.25 -8.09 1.76
C TYR A 261 -23.26 -7.26 2.57
N ARG A 262 -23.28 -5.93 2.40
CA ARG A 262 -24.13 -4.99 3.16
C ARG A 262 -23.98 -5.14 4.68
N ASN A 263 -22.77 -5.48 5.13
CA ASN A 263 -22.44 -5.76 6.54
C ASN A 263 -21.48 -4.71 7.14
N THR A 264 -21.46 -3.49 6.60
CA THR A 264 -20.47 -2.46 6.89
C THR A 264 -20.99 -1.35 7.80
N ILE A 265 -20.10 -0.79 8.61
CA ILE A 265 -20.28 0.49 9.32
C ILE A 265 -19.32 1.50 8.66
N LEU A 266 -19.86 2.51 7.98
CA LEU A 266 -19.09 3.55 7.31
C LEU A 266 -18.49 4.52 8.34
N LEU A 267 -17.34 5.12 8.02
CA LEU A 267 -16.75 6.16 8.88
C LEU A 267 -17.66 7.39 9.01
N SER A 268 -18.43 7.66 7.96
CA SER A 268 -19.39 8.76 7.88
C SER A 268 -20.81 8.40 8.31
N ASP A 269 -21.08 7.18 8.82
CA ASP A 269 -22.44 6.82 9.26
C ASP A 269 -22.86 7.71 10.44
N PRO A 270 -24.05 8.34 10.42
CA PRO A 270 -24.54 9.05 11.58
C PRO A 270 -24.78 8.08 12.74
N GLU A 271 -24.73 8.59 13.97
CA GLU A 271 -24.90 7.79 15.20
C GLU A 271 -26.13 6.86 15.15
N THR A 272 -27.26 7.35 14.62
CA THR A 272 -28.49 6.56 14.47
C THR A 272 -28.29 5.31 13.62
N GLU A 273 -27.54 5.41 12.52
CA GLU A 273 -27.22 4.29 11.63
C GLU A 273 -26.20 3.34 12.26
N VAL A 274 -25.16 3.87 12.91
CA VAL A 274 -24.18 3.05 13.64
C VAL A 274 -24.88 2.19 14.69
N ARG A 275 -25.72 2.79 15.52
CA ARG A 275 -26.50 2.09 16.55
C ARG A 275 -27.46 1.07 15.94
N ALA A 276 -28.17 1.41 14.87
CA ALA A 276 -29.08 0.49 14.20
C ALA A 276 -28.36 -0.75 13.64
N LYS A 277 -27.20 -0.56 13.00
CA LYS A 277 -26.37 -1.63 12.44
C LYS A 277 -25.76 -2.53 13.52
N LEU A 278 -25.28 -1.96 14.63
CA LEU A 278 -24.74 -2.73 15.75
C LEU A 278 -25.84 -3.49 16.51
N LYS A 279 -27.05 -2.93 16.61
CA LYS A 279 -28.19 -3.59 17.26
C LYS A 279 -28.51 -4.94 16.61
N THR A 280 -28.46 -5.02 15.27
CA THR A 280 -28.75 -6.24 14.50
C THR A 280 -27.54 -7.15 14.27
N MET A 281 -26.35 -6.74 14.73
CA MET A 281 -25.11 -7.50 14.54
C MET A 281 -25.21 -8.90 15.14
N VAL A 282 -24.71 -9.91 14.44
CA VAL A 282 -24.71 -11.30 14.96
C VAL A 282 -23.82 -11.41 16.20
N THR A 283 -24.23 -12.24 17.14
CA THR A 283 -23.48 -12.53 18.37
C THR A 283 -23.08 -13.99 18.40
N ASP A 284 -22.66 -14.50 19.56
CA ASP A 284 -22.48 -15.93 19.81
C ASP A 284 -23.72 -16.74 19.36
N PRO A 285 -23.60 -17.65 18.38
CA PRO A 285 -24.70 -18.48 17.88
C PRO A 285 -25.28 -19.42 18.94
N ALA A 286 -24.50 -19.80 19.95
CA ALA A 286 -24.96 -20.67 21.03
C ALA A 286 -25.83 -19.93 22.06
N ARG A 287 -25.78 -18.59 22.08
CA ARG A 287 -26.54 -17.76 23.00
C ARG A 287 -27.88 -17.34 22.40
N ILE A 288 -28.87 -18.23 22.49
CA ILE A 288 -30.20 -18.04 21.87
C ILE A 288 -31.11 -17.16 22.75
N ARG A 289 -31.05 -17.33 24.07
CA ARG A 289 -31.86 -16.61 25.05
C ARG A 289 -31.00 -15.70 25.94
N ARG A 290 -31.63 -14.78 26.67
CA ARG A 290 -30.91 -13.82 27.53
C ARG A 290 -30.19 -14.54 28.66
N GLU A 291 -30.85 -15.53 29.24
CA GLU A 291 -30.40 -16.39 30.34
C GLU A 291 -29.33 -17.41 29.92
N ASP A 292 -29.13 -17.64 28.62
CA ASP A 292 -28.05 -18.48 28.13
C ASP A 292 -26.71 -17.77 28.35
N ARG A 293 -25.74 -18.50 28.86
CA ARG A 293 -24.36 -18.00 29.00
C ARG A 293 -23.73 -17.94 27.62
N GLY A 294 -23.10 -16.82 27.29
CA GLY A 294 -22.37 -16.65 26.04
C GLY A 294 -20.88 -16.84 26.18
N ASN A 295 -20.21 -16.98 25.05
CA ASN A 295 -18.76 -17.00 24.93
C ASN A 295 -18.28 -15.77 24.13
N PRO A 296 -17.68 -14.77 24.80
CA PRO A 296 -17.08 -13.60 24.15
C PRO A 296 -16.02 -13.94 23.10
N ASP A 297 -15.31 -15.07 23.23
CA ASP A 297 -14.20 -15.40 22.34
C ASP A 297 -14.63 -15.93 20.97
N VAL A 298 -15.92 -16.23 20.78
CA VAL A 298 -16.53 -16.59 19.49
C VAL A 298 -17.57 -15.58 19.02
N CYS A 299 -17.70 -14.44 19.72
CA CYS A 299 -18.73 -13.45 19.46
C CYS A 299 -18.18 -12.28 18.63
N PRO A 300 -18.68 -12.05 17.39
CA PRO A 300 -18.21 -10.95 16.55
C PRO A 300 -18.37 -9.55 17.17
N VAL A 301 -19.37 -9.35 18.03
CA VAL A 301 -19.53 -8.09 18.80
C VAL A 301 -18.34 -7.87 19.73
N PHE A 302 -17.81 -8.93 20.35
CA PHE A 302 -16.67 -8.81 21.26
C PHE A 302 -15.35 -8.54 20.53
N ASP A 303 -15.22 -8.96 19.27
CA ASP A 303 -14.08 -8.56 18.43
C ASP A 303 -14.01 -7.05 18.21
N LEU A 304 -15.16 -6.37 18.11
CA LEU A 304 -15.20 -4.91 18.07
C LEU A 304 -14.91 -4.29 19.44
N HIS A 305 -15.38 -4.89 20.54
CA HIS A 305 -15.04 -4.42 21.89
C HIS A 305 -13.53 -4.39 22.15
N ARG A 306 -12.79 -5.41 21.67
CA ARG A 306 -11.32 -5.49 21.78
C ARG A 306 -10.61 -4.28 21.15
N VAL A 307 -11.24 -3.64 20.17
CA VAL A 307 -10.67 -2.51 19.43
C VAL A 307 -11.14 -1.17 19.96
N PHE A 308 -12.44 -1.01 20.22
CA PHE A 308 -13.04 0.30 20.49
C PHE A 308 -13.32 0.56 21.97
N SER A 309 -13.56 -0.48 22.77
CA SER A 309 -13.99 -0.30 24.15
C SER A 309 -12.81 -0.25 25.13
N THR A 310 -12.99 0.49 26.22
CA THR A 310 -12.05 0.51 27.35
C THR A 310 -11.91 -0.87 28.00
N GLU A 311 -10.78 -1.12 28.66
CA GLU A 311 -10.55 -2.39 29.40
C GLU A 311 -11.67 -2.69 30.41
N GLN A 312 -12.16 -1.65 31.09
CA GLN A 312 -13.27 -1.79 32.03
C GLN A 312 -14.56 -2.25 31.34
N THR A 313 -14.92 -1.65 30.20
CA THR A 313 -16.12 -2.05 29.44
C THR A 313 -15.95 -3.47 28.87
N GLN A 314 -14.76 -3.83 28.41
CA GLN A 314 -14.46 -5.19 27.95
C GLN A 314 -14.64 -6.21 29.08
N GLN A 315 -14.15 -5.90 30.28
CA GLN A 315 -14.30 -6.78 31.45
C GLN A 315 -15.77 -6.91 31.88
N ASN A 316 -16.51 -5.80 31.92
CA ASN A 316 -17.94 -5.80 32.24
C ASN A 316 -18.72 -6.64 31.22
N ALA A 317 -18.45 -6.46 29.92
CA ALA A 317 -19.08 -7.24 28.85
C ALA A 317 -18.72 -8.73 28.96
N ARG A 318 -17.46 -9.08 29.25
CA ARG A 318 -17.02 -10.47 29.42
C ARG A 318 -17.70 -11.14 30.61
N VAL A 319 -17.70 -10.49 31.78
CA VAL A 319 -18.36 -11.02 32.98
C VAL A 319 -19.86 -11.14 32.74
N GLY A 320 -20.52 -10.08 32.28
CA GLY A 320 -21.96 -10.10 32.04
C GLY A 320 -22.40 -11.12 30.97
N CYS A 321 -21.58 -11.36 29.94
CA CYS A 321 -21.87 -12.35 28.91
C CYS A 321 -21.72 -13.79 29.43
N THR A 322 -20.63 -14.08 30.14
CA THR A 322 -20.31 -15.43 30.65
C THR A 322 -21.16 -15.86 31.84
N THR A 323 -21.66 -14.90 32.63
CA THR A 323 -22.59 -15.16 33.75
C THR A 323 -24.06 -15.05 33.36
N ALA A 324 -24.36 -14.64 32.11
CA ALA A 324 -25.70 -14.23 31.67
C ALA A 324 -26.30 -13.07 32.49
N GLY A 325 -25.46 -12.24 33.13
CA GLY A 325 -25.88 -11.06 33.90
C GLY A 325 -26.42 -9.90 33.05
N ILE A 326 -26.01 -9.79 31.78
CA ILE A 326 -26.47 -8.76 30.82
C ILE A 326 -27.01 -9.40 29.54
N GLY A 327 -27.94 -8.73 28.85
CA GLY A 327 -28.39 -9.16 27.52
C GLY A 327 -27.45 -8.74 26.40
N CYS A 328 -27.52 -9.40 25.23
CA CYS A 328 -26.73 -9.01 24.04
C CYS A 328 -27.00 -7.57 23.59
N ILE A 329 -28.23 -7.06 23.77
CA ILE A 329 -28.60 -5.68 23.42
C ILE A 329 -27.87 -4.66 24.31
N GLU A 330 -27.76 -4.93 25.60
CA GLU A 330 -27.05 -4.07 26.54
C GLU A 330 -25.55 -4.02 26.21
N CYS A 331 -24.94 -5.19 25.97
CA CYS A 331 -23.56 -5.30 25.49
C CYS A 331 -23.33 -4.49 24.20
N LYS A 332 -24.22 -4.63 23.21
CA LYS A 332 -24.16 -3.87 21.95
C LYS A 332 -24.33 -2.37 22.14
N ASN A 333 -25.11 -1.92 23.11
CA ASN A 333 -25.24 -0.49 23.40
C ASN A 333 -23.92 0.08 23.92
N TRP A 334 -23.24 -0.62 24.84
CA TRP A 334 -21.91 -0.21 25.30
C TRP A 334 -20.88 -0.18 24.18
N LEU A 335 -20.94 -1.15 23.25
CA LEU A 335 -20.10 -1.12 22.06
C LEU A 335 -20.41 0.10 21.19
N ALA A 336 -21.70 0.37 20.96
CA ALA A 336 -22.12 1.47 20.11
C ALA A 336 -21.68 2.81 20.67
N ASP A 337 -21.74 3.02 21.99
CA ASP A 337 -21.21 4.22 22.64
C ASP A 337 -19.72 4.40 22.33
N ALA A 338 -18.92 3.34 22.47
CA ALA A 338 -17.49 3.37 22.19
C ALA A 338 -17.18 3.63 20.70
N VAL A 339 -17.93 3.02 19.78
CA VAL A 339 -17.74 3.24 18.34
C VAL A 339 -18.13 4.66 17.94
N VAL A 340 -19.22 5.20 18.50
CA VAL A 340 -19.66 6.58 18.24
C VAL A 340 -18.64 7.58 18.77
N GLU A 341 -18.13 7.38 19.98
CA GLU A 341 -17.07 8.21 20.56
C GLU A 341 -15.80 8.19 19.69
N HIS A 342 -15.41 7.01 19.20
CA HIS A 342 -14.26 6.85 18.30
C HIS A 342 -14.46 7.55 16.94
N LEU A 343 -15.67 7.48 16.37
CA LEU A 343 -16.00 8.09 15.08
C LEU A 343 -16.20 9.60 15.17
N ALA A 344 -16.62 10.14 16.30
CA ALA A 344 -16.92 11.57 16.47
C ALA A 344 -15.82 12.52 15.93
N PRO A 345 -14.53 12.39 16.32
CA PRO A 345 -13.48 13.27 15.80
C PRO A 345 -13.19 13.05 14.31
N ILE A 346 -13.39 11.83 13.79
CA ILE A 346 -13.26 11.52 12.37
C ILE A 346 -14.35 12.24 11.58
N GLN A 347 -15.60 12.15 12.05
CA GLN A 347 -16.75 12.78 11.42
C GLN A 347 -16.70 14.31 11.49
N GLU A 348 -16.14 14.86 12.56
CA GLU A 348 -15.89 16.31 12.68
C GLU A 348 -14.91 16.80 11.61
N ARG A 349 -13.74 16.16 11.48
CA ARG A 349 -12.78 16.49 10.42
C ARG A 349 -13.39 16.29 9.04
N ARG A 350 -14.19 15.24 8.85
CA ARG A 350 -14.88 14.99 7.58
C ARG A 350 -15.81 16.14 7.19
N ARG A 351 -16.66 16.60 8.12
CA ARG A 351 -17.57 17.74 7.89
C ARG A 351 -16.81 19.03 7.52
N TYR A 352 -15.66 19.25 8.14
CA TYR A 352 -14.77 20.35 7.77
C TYR A 352 -14.35 20.26 6.31
N TYR A 353 -13.78 19.14 5.86
CA TYR A 353 -13.32 18.99 4.48
C TYR A 353 -14.45 18.92 3.44
N GLU A 354 -15.62 18.40 3.80
CA GLU A 354 -16.83 18.46 2.96
C GLU A 354 -17.26 19.91 2.71
N SER A 355 -17.08 20.79 3.71
CA SER A 355 -17.40 22.22 3.59
C SER A 355 -16.30 23.03 2.93
N ASN A 356 -15.06 22.52 2.90
CA ASN A 356 -13.87 23.19 2.38
C ASN A 356 -13.28 22.42 1.18
N PHE A 357 -14.12 22.08 0.21
CA PHE A 357 -13.71 21.22 -0.90
C PHE A 357 -12.56 21.79 -1.76
N VAL A 358 -12.45 23.12 -1.87
CA VAL A 358 -11.32 23.76 -2.57
C VAL A 358 -9.98 23.39 -1.94
N GLU A 359 -9.93 23.33 -0.60
CA GLU A 359 -8.72 22.90 0.13
C GLU A 359 -8.36 21.45 -0.19
N VAL A 360 -9.35 20.56 -0.31
CA VAL A 360 -9.13 19.14 -0.66
C VAL A 360 -8.52 19.00 -2.06
N GLU A 361 -9.02 19.76 -3.03
CA GLU A 361 -8.48 19.78 -4.39
C GLU A 361 -7.05 20.36 -4.42
N GLU A 362 -6.77 21.41 -3.64
CA GLU A 362 -5.42 21.96 -3.51
C GLU A 362 -4.45 20.97 -2.88
N ILE A 363 -4.89 20.23 -1.84
CA ILE A 363 -4.11 19.16 -1.23
C ILE A 363 -3.74 18.09 -2.27
N LEU A 364 -4.71 17.64 -3.06
CA LEU A 364 -4.50 16.65 -4.12
C LEU A 364 -3.55 17.18 -5.20
N ALA A 365 -3.73 18.42 -5.65
CA ALA A 365 -2.86 19.03 -6.66
C ALA A 365 -1.41 19.14 -6.16
N GLN A 366 -1.21 19.59 -4.93
CA GLN A 366 0.13 19.68 -4.32
C GLN A 366 0.75 18.30 -4.13
N GLY A 367 -0.03 17.33 -3.67
CA GLY A 367 0.43 15.96 -3.51
C GLY A 367 0.80 15.30 -4.84
N ALA A 368 0.03 15.55 -5.91
CA ALA A 368 0.35 15.12 -7.27
C ALA A 368 1.69 15.72 -7.75
N VAL A 369 1.96 17.00 -7.49
CA VAL A 369 3.24 17.63 -7.82
C VAL A 369 4.41 16.98 -7.06
N ARG A 370 4.26 16.74 -5.75
CA ARG A 370 5.29 16.06 -4.95
C ARG A 370 5.54 14.63 -5.42
N ALA A 371 4.47 13.88 -5.68
CA ALA A 371 4.55 12.51 -6.18
C ALA A 371 5.18 12.44 -7.58
N ALA A 372 4.73 13.29 -8.51
CA ALA A 372 5.28 13.36 -9.86
C ALA A 372 6.75 13.76 -9.87
N THR A 373 7.17 14.71 -9.02
CA THR A 373 8.58 15.11 -8.91
C THR A 373 9.44 13.91 -8.54
N ARG A 374 9.04 13.14 -7.52
CA ARG A 374 9.77 11.94 -7.10
C ARG A 374 9.75 10.85 -8.16
N ALA A 375 8.57 10.58 -8.73
CA ALA A 375 8.41 9.55 -9.74
C ALA A 375 9.22 9.87 -11.01
N ASN A 376 9.30 11.13 -11.42
CA ASN A 376 10.07 11.57 -12.57
C ASN A 376 11.59 11.50 -12.33
N GLN A 377 12.07 11.70 -11.10
CA GLN A 377 13.47 11.44 -10.76
C GLN A 377 13.82 9.96 -10.99
N THR A 378 12.99 9.05 -10.47
CA THR A 378 13.19 7.61 -10.70
C THR A 378 13.06 7.27 -12.19
N MET A 379 12.10 7.85 -12.91
CA MET A 379 11.94 7.59 -14.34
C MET A 379 13.10 8.12 -15.17
N GLN A 380 13.77 9.20 -14.76
CA GLN A 380 14.98 9.65 -15.43
C GLN A 380 16.07 8.57 -15.36
N GLU A 381 16.33 8.05 -14.16
CA GLU A 381 17.30 6.96 -13.98
C GLU A 381 16.91 5.69 -14.77
N VAL A 382 15.61 5.37 -14.81
CA VAL A 382 15.08 4.24 -15.60
C VAL A 382 15.31 4.47 -17.09
N ARG A 383 14.98 5.64 -17.64
CA ARG A 383 15.17 5.96 -19.05
C ARG A 383 16.64 5.92 -19.43
N ASP A 384 17.51 6.46 -18.58
CA ASP A 384 18.96 6.43 -18.79
C ASP A 384 19.49 5.00 -18.81
N ALA A 385 19.06 4.15 -17.88
CA ALA A 385 19.47 2.74 -17.80
C ALA A 385 18.95 1.90 -18.98
N VAL A 386 17.75 2.19 -19.49
CA VAL A 386 17.16 1.51 -20.66
C VAL A 386 17.69 2.07 -21.99
N GLY A 387 18.18 3.31 -22.00
CA GLY A 387 18.59 4.02 -23.20
C GLY A 387 17.44 4.69 -23.97
N LEU A 388 16.38 5.10 -23.26
CA LEU A 388 15.25 5.85 -23.82
C LEU A 388 15.57 7.35 -23.86
N ARG A 389 15.00 8.06 -24.84
CA ARG A 389 15.22 9.50 -25.07
C ARG A 389 13.98 10.33 -24.76
#